data_AF-A0A534L1I6-F1
#
_entry.id   AF-A0A534L1I6-F1
#
_cell.length_a   1.000
_cell.length_b   1.000
_cell.length_c   1.000
_cell.angle_alpha   90.00
_cell.angle_beta   90.00
_cell.angle_gamma   90.00
#
_symmetry.space_group_name_H-M   'P 1'
#
loop_
_entity.id
_entity.type
_entity.pdbx_description
1 polymer ?
#
loop_
_entity_poly.entity_id
_entity_poly.type
_entity_poly.pdbx_seq_one_letter_code
_entity_poly.pdbx_strand_id
1 'polypeptide(L)'
;MAVPDRAKEATTQFVKAQLHRYYDATKPTLPDRFGRREFGFMFWTAGIVQRHIGFSKEEELKAFLTSRIPAHAYYSSAYYEKPGAPTMEEKGWLGADLIFDLDADHLPGSKAMSYQEMLEAVREGIVRLWDRFLAAKLGIPESKMRLVFSGGRGYHIHVFDERLLSLGSHERREIVDFISAKGLDPTWIFKESAFDKKEFQGRVRVKTRVIGPARDSPGWAGILATGLVDLTKRLEELGPEASIEFLASLPGIEKEAAISLYKHLFEARVTKPRIVRAVDRVRDGQIEALNDKDRDSLIRVAIALEQIPLSPDQDEPLADIREKVAMRQRGETDEPVTSDIKRLIRMPSSLHGKTGLQVVPMSRDEIDDFRPLRDAVPQAWTDEPVRMNLRNKISMEIRGDVFNLAPGVNDVPQYLAIFLAARGLATVVPEA
;
A
#
# COMPACT_ATOMS: atom_id res chain seq x y z
N MET A 1 31.16 -17.01 21.89
CA MET A 1 30.66 -15.64 21.55
C MET A 1 31.17 -15.32 20.16
N ALA A 2 30.29 -14.97 19.22
CA ALA A 2 30.72 -14.57 17.88
C ALA A 2 31.59 -13.30 17.97
N VAL A 3 32.71 -13.28 17.27
CA VAL A 3 33.58 -12.10 17.18
C VAL A 3 32.75 -10.95 16.57
N PRO A 4 32.68 -9.76 17.18
CA PRO A 4 31.93 -8.65 16.62
C PRO A 4 32.53 -8.25 15.26
N ASP A 5 31.67 -8.19 14.25
CA ASP A 5 32.01 -7.70 12.92
C ASP A 5 32.27 -6.19 13.02
N ARG A 6 33.56 -5.81 13.08
CA ARG A 6 34.00 -4.41 13.21
C ARG A 6 33.42 -3.50 12.12
N ALA A 7 33.25 -4.01 10.90
CA ALA A 7 32.67 -3.22 9.81
C ALA A 7 31.19 -2.94 10.07
N LYS A 8 30.44 -3.93 10.58
CA LYS A 8 29.03 -3.76 10.95
C LYS A 8 28.85 -2.78 12.12
N GLU A 9 29.74 -2.83 13.11
CA GLU A 9 29.72 -1.90 14.23
C GLU A 9 30.03 -0.46 13.78
N ALA A 10 31.09 -0.26 13.01
CA ALA A 10 31.43 1.05 12.43
C ALA A 10 30.28 1.60 11.57
N THR A 11 29.65 0.74 10.76
CA THR A 11 28.47 1.10 9.96
C THR A 11 27.30 1.55 10.83
N THR A 12 27.03 0.83 11.92
CA THR A 12 25.95 1.19 12.86
C THR A 12 26.21 2.54 13.53
N GLN A 13 27.44 2.78 13.97
CA GLN A 13 27.82 4.07 14.57
C GLN A 13 27.75 5.22 13.57
N PHE A 14 28.18 4.98 12.33
CA PHE A 14 28.04 5.94 11.24
C PHE A 14 26.57 6.34 11.03
N VAL A 15 25.67 5.38 10.79
CA VAL A 15 24.24 5.69 10.56
C VAL A 15 23.64 6.39 11.79
N LYS A 16 24.00 5.95 13.01
CA LYS A 16 23.55 6.59 14.25
C LYS A 16 23.99 8.05 14.37
N ALA A 17 25.22 8.37 14.00
CA ALA A 17 25.73 9.74 13.99
C ALA A 17 24.97 10.63 12.99
N GLN A 18 24.60 10.08 11.82
CA GLN A 18 23.81 10.81 10.82
C GLN A 18 22.36 11.04 11.30
N LEU A 19 21.74 10.06 11.96
CA LEU A 19 20.42 10.22 12.58
C LEU A 19 20.45 11.27 13.70
N HIS A 20 21.50 11.28 14.53
CA HIS A 20 21.69 12.32 15.55
C HIS A 20 21.75 13.71 14.91
N ARG A 21 22.60 13.90 13.89
CA ARG A 21 22.73 15.18 13.17
C ARG A 21 21.39 15.65 12.61
N TYR A 22 20.61 14.74 12.01
CA TYR A 22 19.27 15.05 11.53
C TYR A 22 18.33 15.48 12.66
N TYR A 23 18.26 14.69 13.73
CA TYR A 23 17.39 14.99 14.87
C TYR A 23 17.81 16.23 15.64
N ASP A 24 19.08 16.64 15.60
CA ASP A 24 19.59 17.87 16.20
C ASP A 24 19.22 19.10 15.35
N ALA A 25 19.38 19.00 14.01
CA ALA A 25 19.08 20.09 13.09
C ALA A 25 17.58 20.29 12.78
N THR A 26 16.75 19.25 12.92
CA THR A 26 15.37 19.26 12.40
C THR A 26 14.31 19.43 13.49
N LYS A 27 13.38 20.37 13.30
CA LYS A 27 12.23 20.51 14.19
C LYS A 27 11.19 19.40 13.93
N PRO A 28 10.76 18.61 14.94
CA PRO A 28 9.80 17.53 14.71
C PRO A 28 8.43 18.08 14.35
N THR A 29 7.79 17.47 13.37
CA THR A 29 6.36 17.68 13.08
C THR A 29 5.53 16.89 14.08
N LEU A 30 4.68 17.58 14.84
CA LEU A 30 3.84 16.97 15.85
C LEU A 30 2.58 16.36 15.23
N PRO A 31 2.16 15.15 15.67
CA PRO A 31 0.87 14.59 15.28
C PRO A 31 -0.29 15.37 15.90
N ASP A 32 -1.46 15.29 15.27
CA ASP A 32 -2.69 15.91 15.79
C ASP A 32 -3.00 15.41 17.20
N ARG A 33 -3.46 16.32 18.08
CA ARG A 33 -3.69 16.02 19.52
C ARG A 33 -2.47 15.41 20.21
N PHE A 34 -1.27 15.87 19.87
CA PHE A 34 0.04 15.45 20.37
C PHE A 34 0.06 14.96 21.83
N GLY A 35 -0.39 15.79 22.79
CA GLY A 35 -0.36 15.46 24.22
C GLY A 35 -1.30 14.33 24.66
N ARG A 36 -2.14 13.81 23.75
CA ARG A 36 -3.04 12.68 23.97
C ARG A 36 -2.53 11.39 23.33
N ARG A 37 -1.31 11.36 22.81
CA ARG A 37 -0.76 10.21 22.08
C ARG A 37 0.33 9.50 22.85
N GLU A 38 0.32 8.18 22.76
CA GLU A 38 1.43 7.36 23.19
C GLU A 38 2.50 7.38 22.10
N PHE A 39 3.77 7.42 22.51
CA PHE A 39 4.93 7.30 21.65
C PHE A 39 5.63 5.97 21.88
N GLY A 40 6.15 5.40 20.80
CA GLY A 40 6.93 4.18 20.80
C GLY A 40 8.24 4.38 20.05
N PHE A 41 9.33 3.80 20.53
CA PHE A 41 10.66 3.94 19.93
C PHE A 41 11.37 2.60 19.83
N MET A 42 11.98 2.33 18.68
CA MET A 42 12.98 1.27 18.56
C MET A 42 14.37 1.87 18.44
N PHE A 43 15.29 1.27 19.18
CA PHE A 43 16.70 1.62 19.17
C PHE A 43 17.50 0.61 18.36
N TRP A 44 18.82 0.76 18.37
CA TRP A 44 19.77 0.00 17.57
C TRP A 44 19.95 -1.46 18.03
N THR A 45 19.41 -1.80 19.20
CA THR A 45 19.35 -3.17 19.73
C THR A 45 18.10 -3.88 19.22
N ALA A 46 18.22 -5.17 18.93
CA ALA A 46 17.13 -5.93 18.31
C ALA A 46 15.88 -6.05 19.21
N GLY A 47 14.71 -5.87 18.57
CA GLY A 47 13.51 -6.66 18.87
C GLY A 47 12.45 -6.06 19.78
N ILE A 48 12.68 -4.90 20.41
CA ILE A 48 11.70 -4.34 21.36
C ILE A 48 11.39 -2.87 21.05
N VAL A 49 10.11 -2.57 20.85
CA VAL A 49 9.59 -1.21 20.84
C VAL A 49 9.42 -0.77 22.29
N GLN A 50 10.17 0.26 22.72
CA GLN A 50 9.93 0.91 24.00
C GLN A 50 8.64 1.73 23.89
N ARG A 51 7.65 1.40 24.74
CA ARG A 51 6.28 1.95 24.70
C ARG A 51 5.95 2.74 25.98
N HIS A 52 4.70 3.21 26.08
CA HIS A 52 4.16 3.92 27.25
C HIS A 52 4.87 5.25 27.56
N ILE A 53 5.26 5.96 26.51
CA ILE A 53 5.86 7.30 26.62
C ILE A 53 4.84 8.32 26.15
N GLY A 54 4.63 9.39 26.91
CA GLY A 54 3.82 10.53 26.49
C GLY A 54 4.62 11.80 26.65
N PHE A 55 4.42 12.75 25.74
CA PHE A 55 5.06 14.06 25.78
C PHE A 55 4.00 15.14 25.88
N SER A 56 4.27 16.17 26.67
CA SER A 56 3.35 17.31 26.83
C SER A 56 3.81 18.53 26.03
N LYS A 57 5.12 18.62 25.75
CA LYS A 57 5.76 19.72 25.03
C LYS A 57 6.64 19.22 23.90
N GLU A 58 6.78 20.04 22.86
CA GLU A 58 7.59 19.75 21.67
C GLU A 58 9.08 19.59 22.02
N GLU A 59 9.57 20.44 22.94
CA GLU A 59 10.96 20.47 23.37
C GLU A 59 11.36 19.17 24.08
N GLU A 60 10.43 18.55 24.83
CA GLU A 60 10.64 17.26 25.50
C GLU A 60 10.87 16.16 24.46
N LEU A 61 10.04 16.12 23.41
CA LEU A 61 10.18 15.18 22.31
C LEU A 61 11.47 15.40 21.54
N LYS A 62 11.79 16.66 21.19
CA LYS A 62 13.02 17.03 20.49
C LYS A 62 14.26 16.62 21.28
N ALA A 63 14.30 16.92 22.58
CA ALA A 63 15.40 16.53 23.45
C ALA A 63 15.51 15.01 23.56
N PHE A 64 14.38 14.29 23.61
CA PHE A 64 14.37 12.82 23.62
C PHE A 64 14.96 12.23 22.33
N LEU A 65 14.50 12.71 21.16
CA LEU A 65 14.98 12.23 19.85
C LEU A 65 16.49 12.47 19.69
N THR A 66 16.97 13.65 20.09
CA THR A 66 18.38 14.03 19.97
C THR A 66 19.25 13.23 20.94
N SER A 67 18.83 13.07 22.20
CA SER A 67 19.64 12.37 23.21
C SER A 67 19.62 10.84 23.07
N ARG A 68 18.49 10.25 22.68
CA ARG A 68 18.31 8.79 22.63
C ARG A 68 18.56 8.22 21.24
N ILE A 69 18.43 9.03 20.18
CA ILE A 69 18.71 8.69 18.78
C ILE A 69 18.01 7.38 18.37
N PRO A 70 16.67 7.33 18.38
CA PRO A 70 15.94 6.12 18.00
C PRO A 70 16.16 5.82 16.51
N ALA A 71 16.30 4.54 16.18
CA ALA A 71 16.32 4.05 14.80
C ALA A 71 14.92 4.16 14.16
N HIS A 72 13.86 4.03 14.96
CA HIS A 72 12.49 4.21 14.52
C HIS A 72 11.69 4.93 15.60
N ALA A 73 10.87 5.92 15.20
CA ALA A 73 9.94 6.62 16.07
C ALA A 73 8.49 6.39 15.58
N TYR A 74 7.61 6.19 16.55
CA TYR A 74 6.21 5.89 16.35
C TYR A 74 5.34 6.69 17.32
N TYR A 75 4.07 6.82 16.97
CA TYR A 75 3.04 7.32 17.85
C TYR A 75 1.75 6.52 17.66
N SER A 76 0.84 6.54 18.64
CA SER A 76 -0.40 5.79 18.57
C SER A 76 -1.40 6.42 17.62
N SER A 77 -2.10 5.59 16.82
CA SER A 77 -3.34 6.01 16.14
C SER A 77 -4.42 6.41 17.14
N ALA A 78 -4.39 5.81 18.34
CA ALA A 78 -5.27 6.09 19.46
C ALA A 78 -4.95 7.38 20.20
N TYR A 79 -6.00 7.90 20.83
CA TYR A 79 -5.97 9.00 21.80
C TYR A 79 -6.27 8.48 23.20
N TYR A 80 -5.56 9.01 24.19
CA TYR A 80 -5.64 8.60 25.58
C TYR A 80 -5.73 9.80 26.52
N GLU A 81 -6.41 9.63 27.64
CA GLU A 81 -6.37 10.59 28.74
C GLU A 81 -4.96 10.67 29.36
N LYS A 82 -4.35 9.49 29.59
CA LYS A 82 -3.02 9.31 30.18
C LYS A 82 -2.14 8.44 29.27
N PRO A 83 -1.52 8.99 28.21
CA PRO A 83 -0.85 8.18 27.18
C PRO A 83 0.34 7.35 27.68
N GLY A 84 1.00 7.82 28.76
CA GLY A 84 2.13 7.13 29.39
C GLY A 84 1.75 6.04 30.39
N ALA A 85 0.47 5.78 30.63
CA ALA A 85 0.06 4.74 31.57
C ALA A 85 0.39 3.32 31.05
N PRO A 86 0.75 2.37 31.94
CA PRO A 86 1.14 1.02 31.55
C PRO A 86 -0.02 0.16 31.06
N THR A 87 -1.24 0.35 31.57
CA THR A 87 -2.42 -0.47 31.22
C THR A 87 -3.45 0.33 30.42
N MET A 88 -4.27 -0.38 29.63
CA MET A 88 -5.28 0.26 28.77
C MET A 88 -6.41 0.93 29.56
N GLU A 89 -6.79 0.35 30.70
CA GLU A 89 -7.79 0.92 31.59
C GLU A 89 -7.30 2.25 32.17
N GLU A 90 -6.05 2.28 32.66
CA GLU A 90 -5.44 3.50 33.20
C GLU A 90 -5.18 4.57 32.13
N LYS A 91 -4.93 4.16 30.88
CA LYS A 91 -4.74 5.09 29.77
C LYS A 91 -5.99 5.93 29.49
N GLY A 92 -7.19 5.37 29.69
CA GLY A 92 -8.46 6.00 29.33
C GLY A 92 -8.55 6.25 27.82
N TRP A 93 -8.93 5.24 27.03
CA TRP A 93 -9.03 5.35 25.57
C TRP A 93 -10.16 6.31 25.16
N LEU A 94 -9.85 7.26 24.29
CA LEU A 94 -10.77 8.33 23.85
C LEU A 94 -11.26 8.19 22.41
N GLY A 95 -10.65 7.30 21.62
CA GLY A 95 -10.87 7.17 20.18
C GLY A 95 -9.57 6.83 19.45
N ALA A 96 -9.65 6.52 18.17
CA ALA A 96 -8.48 6.30 17.33
C ALA A 96 -8.70 6.74 15.88
N ASP A 97 -7.67 7.31 15.26
CA ASP A 97 -7.65 7.53 13.82
C ASP A 97 -7.82 6.19 13.09
N LEU A 98 -8.44 6.23 11.91
CA LEU A 98 -8.51 5.08 11.01
C LEU A 98 -7.30 5.10 10.09
N ILE A 99 -6.45 4.08 10.19
CA ILE A 99 -5.18 4.00 9.48
C ILE A 99 -5.27 2.93 8.40
N PHE A 100 -4.91 3.30 7.18
CA PHE A 100 -4.64 2.34 6.12
C PHE A 100 -3.15 2.32 5.87
N ASP A 101 -2.58 1.12 5.77
CA ASP A 101 -1.14 0.89 5.55
C ASP A 101 -0.98 -0.03 4.37
N LEU A 102 -0.29 0.46 3.34
CA LEU A 102 0.02 -0.30 2.14
C LEU A 102 1.54 -0.42 2.02
N ASP A 103 2.03 -1.64 2.17
CA ASP A 103 3.45 -1.99 2.05
C ASP A 103 3.69 -2.76 0.75
N ALA A 104 4.81 -2.49 0.08
CA ALA A 104 5.23 -3.19 -1.13
C ALA A 104 5.34 -4.70 -0.94
N ASP A 105 5.68 -5.17 0.26
CA ASP A 105 5.81 -6.60 0.53
C ASP A 105 4.47 -7.35 0.34
N HIS A 106 3.33 -6.66 0.45
CA HIS A 106 1.99 -7.23 0.23
C HIS A 106 1.53 -7.17 -1.23
N LEU A 107 2.31 -6.55 -2.12
CA LEU A 107 1.96 -6.53 -3.54
C LEU A 107 2.24 -7.90 -4.19
N PRO A 108 1.32 -8.40 -5.03
CA PRO A 108 1.56 -9.60 -5.83
C PRO A 108 2.82 -9.43 -6.70
N GLY A 109 3.71 -10.43 -6.65
CA GLY A 109 4.95 -10.42 -7.44
C GLY A 109 6.04 -9.46 -6.93
N SER A 110 5.86 -8.82 -5.77
CA SER A 110 6.82 -7.87 -5.18
C SER A 110 8.26 -8.40 -5.17
N LYS A 111 8.48 -9.68 -4.86
CA LYS A 111 9.80 -10.32 -4.81
C LYS A 111 10.61 -10.23 -6.12
N ALA A 112 9.95 -10.10 -7.27
CA ALA A 112 10.59 -9.99 -8.57
C ALA A 112 10.82 -8.52 -9.00
N MET A 113 10.20 -7.56 -8.32
CA MET A 113 10.31 -6.14 -8.63
C MET A 113 11.60 -5.55 -8.08
N SER A 114 12.17 -4.59 -8.81
CA SER A 114 13.15 -3.66 -8.27
C SER A 114 12.51 -2.81 -7.16
N TYR A 115 13.35 -2.20 -6.34
CA TYR A 115 12.88 -1.32 -5.27
C TYR A 115 12.09 -0.10 -5.79
N GLN A 116 12.44 0.41 -6.98
CA GLN A 116 11.73 1.52 -7.60
C GLN A 116 10.35 1.10 -8.11
N GLU A 117 10.26 -0.04 -8.79
CA GLU A 117 8.99 -0.61 -9.25
C GLU A 117 8.06 -0.90 -8.06
N MET A 118 8.58 -1.45 -6.96
CA MET A 118 7.83 -1.61 -5.72
C MET A 118 7.23 -0.28 -5.22
N LEU A 119 8.05 0.77 -5.13
CA LEU A 119 7.60 2.07 -4.63
C LEU A 119 6.51 2.68 -5.52
N GLU A 120 6.64 2.54 -6.84
CA GLU A 120 5.66 3.06 -7.80
C GLU A 120 4.35 2.27 -7.72
N ALA A 121 4.41 0.94 -7.69
CA ALA A 121 3.22 0.11 -7.59
C ALA A 121 2.43 0.36 -6.28
N VAL A 122 3.12 0.58 -5.15
CA VAL A 122 2.44 0.97 -3.90
C VAL A 122 1.86 2.38 -4.00
N ARG A 123 2.57 3.33 -4.64
CA ARG A 123 2.08 4.70 -4.85
C ARG A 123 0.76 4.69 -5.63
N GLU A 124 0.68 3.93 -6.72
CA GLU A 124 -0.57 3.79 -7.46
C GLU A 124 -1.67 3.14 -6.62
N GLY A 125 -1.33 2.12 -5.82
CA GLY A 125 -2.29 1.44 -4.94
C GLY A 125 -2.85 2.37 -3.86
N ILE A 126 -2.02 3.18 -3.20
CA ILE A 126 -2.47 4.11 -2.16
C ILE A 126 -3.30 5.27 -2.75
N VAL A 127 -2.96 5.72 -3.95
CA VAL A 127 -3.76 6.72 -4.70
C VAL A 127 -5.13 6.14 -5.06
N ARG A 128 -5.20 4.90 -5.56
CA ARG A 128 -6.48 4.24 -5.84
C ARG A 128 -7.31 4.09 -4.57
N LEU A 129 -6.69 3.71 -3.44
CA LEU A 129 -7.38 3.62 -2.15
C LEU A 129 -8.00 4.97 -1.75
N TRP A 130 -7.23 6.05 -1.84
CA TRP A 130 -7.72 7.39 -1.54
C TRP A 130 -8.88 7.79 -2.45
N ASP A 131 -8.67 7.77 -3.77
CA ASP A 131 -9.60 8.33 -4.75
C ASP A 131 -10.87 7.48 -4.87
N ARG A 132 -10.70 6.17 -5.07
CA ARG A 132 -11.80 5.28 -5.46
C ARG A 132 -12.62 4.81 -4.28
N PHE A 133 -12.02 4.70 -3.10
CA PHE A 133 -12.71 4.14 -1.93
C PHE A 133 -12.99 5.22 -0.90
N LEU A 134 -11.95 5.84 -0.33
CA LEU A 134 -12.13 6.71 0.84
C LEU A 134 -12.86 8.00 0.48
N ALA A 135 -12.42 8.71 -0.56
CA ALA A 135 -13.05 9.93 -1.02
C ALA A 135 -14.38 9.64 -1.75
N ALA A 136 -14.36 8.83 -2.81
CA ALA A 136 -15.53 8.66 -3.67
C ALA A 136 -16.64 7.77 -3.10
N LYS A 137 -16.34 6.76 -2.28
CA LYS A 137 -17.34 5.75 -1.86
C LYS A 137 -17.68 5.82 -0.38
N LEU A 138 -16.72 6.15 0.49
CA LEU A 138 -16.97 6.41 1.90
C LEU A 138 -17.28 7.89 2.17
N GLY A 139 -17.05 8.79 1.21
CA GLY A 139 -17.39 10.21 1.34
C GLY A 139 -16.58 10.91 2.43
N ILE A 140 -15.34 10.48 2.64
CA ILE A 140 -14.46 11.08 3.64
C ILE A 140 -13.85 12.35 3.00
N PRO A 141 -14.05 13.53 3.61
CA PRO A 141 -13.46 14.76 3.09
C PRO A 141 -11.93 14.68 3.09
N GLU A 142 -11.29 15.22 2.05
CA GLU A 142 -9.82 15.27 1.98
C GLU A 142 -9.20 16.03 3.15
N SER A 143 -9.91 17.05 3.68
CA SER A 143 -9.50 17.80 4.87
C SER A 143 -9.48 16.98 6.17
N LYS A 144 -10.03 15.75 6.14
CA LYS A 144 -10.05 14.78 7.24
C LYS A 144 -9.12 13.60 7.00
N MET A 145 -8.27 13.67 5.98
CA MET A 145 -7.32 12.63 5.61
C MET A 145 -5.92 13.21 5.39
N ARG A 146 -4.89 12.39 5.58
CA ARG A 146 -3.50 12.75 5.29
C ARG A 146 -2.76 11.53 4.74
N LEU A 147 -2.05 11.70 3.62
CA LEU A 147 -1.14 10.70 3.09
C LEU A 147 0.22 10.83 3.78
N VAL A 148 0.87 9.70 4.03
CA VAL A 148 2.19 9.68 4.67
C VAL A 148 3.06 8.63 4.01
N PHE A 149 4.19 9.01 3.41
CA PHE A 149 5.22 8.06 3.04
C PHE A 149 5.90 7.54 4.31
N SER A 150 5.99 6.22 4.49
CA SER A 150 6.46 5.59 5.74
C SER A 150 7.97 5.73 6.00
N GLY A 151 8.72 6.31 5.05
CA GLY A 151 10.17 6.31 5.01
C GLY A 151 10.77 5.00 4.50
N GLY A 152 9.95 3.98 4.26
CA GLY A 152 10.37 2.64 3.86
C GLY A 152 9.96 2.31 2.44
N ARG A 153 9.06 1.33 2.32
CA ARG A 153 8.52 0.81 1.06
C ARG A 153 7.00 0.90 1.00
N GLY A 154 6.41 1.81 1.78
CA GLY A 154 4.98 1.86 1.99
C GLY A 154 4.45 3.27 2.18
N TYR A 155 3.14 3.40 2.08
CA TYR A 155 2.41 4.62 2.36
C TYR A 155 1.27 4.33 3.31
N HIS A 156 0.93 5.34 4.12
CA HIS A 156 -0.23 5.30 4.99
C HIS A 156 -1.23 6.37 4.60
N ILE A 157 -2.52 6.10 4.85
CA ILE A 157 -3.56 7.12 4.92
C ILE A 157 -4.03 7.21 6.36
N HIS A 158 -3.92 8.40 6.95
CA HIS A 158 -4.43 8.69 8.27
C HIS A 158 -5.77 9.41 8.11
N VAL A 159 -6.86 8.78 8.57
CA VAL A 159 -8.19 9.38 8.60
C VAL A 159 -8.50 9.80 10.04
N PHE A 160 -8.63 11.11 10.26
CA PHE A 160 -8.87 11.73 11.57
C PHE A 160 -10.26 12.37 11.65
N ASP A 161 -11.21 11.86 10.85
CA ASP A 161 -12.62 12.26 10.87
C ASP A 161 -13.28 11.87 12.20
N GLU A 162 -13.88 12.85 12.88
CA GLU A 162 -14.49 12.69 14.20
C GLU A 162 -15.61 11.65 14.20
N ARG A 163 -16.28 11.43 13.05
CA ARG A 163 -17.35 10.43 12.87
C ARG A 163 -16.85 8.99 13.01
N LEU A 164 -15.54 8.76 12.80
CA LEU A 164 -14.94 7.43 12.72
C LEU A 164 -14.09 7.08 13.96
N LEU A 165 -13.84 8.05 14.84
CA LEU A 165 -12.90 7.87 15.96
C LEU A 165 -13.34 6.80 16.97
N SER A 166 -14.65 6.66 17.18
CA SER A 166 -15.23 5.72 18.13
C SER A 166 -15.31 4.29 17.59
N LEU A 167 -15.03 4.05 16.30
CA LEU A 167 -15.16 2.73 15.71
C LEU A 167 -14.23 1.73 16.42
N GLY A 168 -14.79 0.58 16.79
CA GLY A 168 -14.07 -0.56 17.35
C GLY A 168 -13.41 -1.42 16.27
N SER A 169 -12.63 -2.41 16.69
CA SER A 169 -11.89 -3.30 15.78
C SER A 169 -12.79 -4.04 14.77
N HIS A 170 -13.99 -4.45 15.19
CA HIS A 170 -14.94 -5.15 14.33
C HIS A 170 -15.49 -4.25 13.21
N GLU A 171 -15.96 -3.05 13.54
CA GLU A 171 -16.50 -2.11 12.55
C GLU A 171 -15.43 -1.68 11.55
N ARG A 172 -14.18 -1.51 12.02
CA ARG A 172 -13.03 -1.22 11.15
C ARG A 172 -12.70 -2.39 10.23
N ARG A 173 -12.90 -3.63 10.68
CA ARG A 173 -12.70 -4.83 9.84
C ARG A 173 -13.71 -4.89 8.70
N GLU A 174 -14.96 -4.49 8.92
CA GLU A 174 -15.95 -4.39 7.84
C GLU A 174 -15.53 -3.38 6.76
N ILE A 175 -14.88 -2.27 7.15
CA ILE A 175 -14.32 -1.30 6.20
C ILE A 175 -13.18 -1.94 5.38
N VAL A 176 -12.28 -2.68 6.04
CA VAL A 176 -11.20 -3.43 5.36
C VAL A 176 -11.76 -4.45 4.39
N ASP A 177 -12.76 -5.22 4.80
CA ASP A 177 -13.39 -6.27 3.99
C ASP A 177 -14.10 -5.65 2.78
N PHE A 178 -14.80 -4.51 2.96
CA PHE A 178 -15.34 -3.73 1.83
C PHE A 178 -14.25 -3.31 0.85
N ILE A 179 -13.17 -2.69 1.30
CA ILE A 179 -12.10 -2.19 0.41
C ILE A 179 -11.35 -3.33 -0.28
N SER A 180 -11.18 -4.45 0.40
CA SER A 180 -10.47 -5.63 -0.11
C SER A 180 -11.35 -6.52 -1.00
N ALA A 181 -12.61 -6.13 -1.27
CA ALA A 181 -13.63 -6.93 -1.95
C ALA A 181 -13.88 -8.30 -1.29
N LYS A 182 -13.60 -8.44 0.01
CA LYS A 182 -13.71 -9.73 0.68
C LYS A 182 -15.18 -10.10 0.84
N GLY A 183 -15.54 -11.29 0.34
CA GLY A 183 -16.93 -11.74 0.34
C GLY A 183 -17.80 -11.11 -0.76
N LEU A 184 -17.20 -10.37 -1.71
CA LEU A 184 -17.92 -9.86 -2.87
C LEU A 184 -18.38 -11.02 -3.76
N ASP A 185 -19.70 -11.12 -3.98
CA ASP A 185 -20.28 -12.00 -4.99
C ASP A 185 -20.55 -11.20 -6.28
N PRO A 186 -19.84 -11.49 -7.39
CA PRO A 186 -20.03 -10.78 -8.65
C PRO A 186 -21.47 -10.87 -9.19
N THR A 187 -22.21 -11.93 -8.85
CA THR A 187 -23.60 -12.11 -9.32
C THR A 187 -24.56 -11.06 -8.78
N TRP A 188 -24.21 -10.38 -7.68
CA TRP A 188 -25.01 -9.27 -7.13
C TRP A 188 -24.88 -7.99 -7.98
N ILE A 189 -23.76 -7.87 -8.71
CA ILE A 189 -23.43 -6.72 -9.56
C ILE A 189 -23.86 -7.01 -11.00
N PHE A 190 -23.45 -8.15 -11.54
CA PHE A 190 -23.70 -8.58 -12.90
C PHE A 190 -25.01 -9.37 -12.97
N LYS A 191 -26.13 -8.65 -13.03
CA LYS A 191 -27.46 -9.23 -12.91
C LYS A 191 -27.93 -9.87 -14.21
N GLU A 192 -28.56 -11.02 -14.10
CA GLU A 192 -29.32 -11.59 -15.20
C GLU A 192 -30.64 -10.83 -15.41
N SER A 193 -30.94 -10.54 -16.66
CA SER A 193 -32.18 -9.92 -17.09
C SER A 193 -32.79 -10.70 -18.23
N ALA A 194 -34.06 -11.08 -18.13
CA ALA A 194 -34.79 -11.72 -19.20
C ALA A 194 -34.94 -10.75 -20.38
N PHE A 195 -34.57 -11.17 -21.59
CA PHE A 195 -34.70 -10.33 -22.80
C PHE A 195 -35.56 -10.97 -23.90
N ASP A 196 -35.80 -12.29 -23.83
CA ASP A 196 -36.67 -13.00 -24.78
C ASP A 196 -37.37 -14.14 -24.03
N LYS A 197 -38.68 -14.30 -24.23
CA LYS A 197 -39.48 -15.38 -23.65
C LYS A 197 -40.20 -16.10 -24.78
N LYS A 198 -39.87 -17.37 -25.00
CA LYS A 198 -40.54 -18.21 -25.99
C LYS A 198 -41.27 -19.34 -25.29
N GLU A 199 -42.54 -19.51 -25.61
CA GLU A 199 -43.37 -20.62 -25.13
C GLU A 199 -43.62 -21.59 -26.29
N PHE A 200 -43.34 -22.88 -26.08
CA PHE A 200 -43.61 -23.92 -27.05
C PHE A 200 -44.11 -25.18 -26.35
N GLN A 201 -45.29 -25.67 -26.73
CA GLN A 201 -45.93 -26.87 -26.17
C GLN A 201 -45.98 -26.86 -24.63
N GLY A 202 -46.35 -25.73 -24.01
CA GLY A 202 -46.44 -25.59 -22.55
C GLY A 202 -45.09 -25.49 -21.81
N ARG A 203 -43.95 -25.51 -22.53
CA ARG A 203 -42.63 -25.21 -21.98
C ARG A 203 -42.23 -23.78 -22.29
N VAL A 204 -41.98 -23.01 -21.23
CA VAL A 204 -41.47 -21.63 -21.32
C VAL A 204 -39.95 -21.65 -21.28
N ARG A 205 -39.30 -21.14 -22.34
CA ARG A 205 -37.87 -20.87 -22.38
C ARG A 205 -37.63 -19.37 -22.31
N VAL A 206 -37.02 -18.93 -21.22
CA VAL A 206 -36.56 -17.54 -21.05
C VAL A 206 -35.10 -17.48 -21.46
N LYS A 207 -34.74 -16.54 -22.33
CA LYS A 207 -33.34 -16.17 -22.55
C LYS A 207 -33.01 -15.01 -21.64
N THR A 208 -31.95 -15.18 -20.87
CA THR A 208 -31.39 -14.14 -20.01
C THR A 208 -30.13 -13.57 -20.65
N ARG A 209 -29.84 -12.32 -20.32
CA ARG A 209 -28.58 -11.63 -20.63
C ARG A 209 -28.00 -11.13 -19.33
N VAL A 210 -26.69 -11.06 -19.24
CA VAL A 210 -26.00 -10.44 -18.11
C VAL A 210 -25.86 -8.95 -18.41
N ILE A 211 -26.32 -8.11 -17.48
CA ILE A 211 -26.21 -6.65 -17.57
C ILE A 211 -25.10 -6.21 -16.61
N GLY A 212 -24.12 -5.46 -17.13
CA GLY A 212 -23.07 -4.85 -16.33
C GLY A 212 -23.56 -3.59 -15.59
N PRO A 213 -22.86 -3.18 -14.52
CA PRO A 213 -23.19 -1.98 -13.77
C PRO A 213 -22.86 -0.70 -14.56
N ALA A 214 -23.56 0.39 -14.24
CA ALA A 214 -23.23 1.72 -14.73
C ALA A 214 -22.12 2.36 -13.87
N ARG A 215 -21.35 3.30 -14.43
CA ARG A 215 -20.20 3.94 -13.73
C ARG A 215 -20.59 4.73 -12.49
N ASP A 216 -21.79 5.32 -12.49
CA ASP A 216 -22.37 6.06 -11.36
C ASP A 216 -23.03 5.14 -10.32
N SER A 217 -23.00 3.82 -10.52
CA SER A 217 -23.54 2.87 -9.56
C SER A 217 -22.81 2.97 -8.20
N PRO A 218 -23.53 2.79 -7.08
CA PRO A 218 -22.94 2.87 -5.75
C PRO A 218 -22.02 1.67 -5.48
N GLY A 219 -21.11 1.85 -4.50
CA GLY A 219 -20.22 0.79 -4.02
C GLY A 219 -19.42 0.11 -5.14
N TRP A 220 -19.22 -1.20 -5.00
CA TRP A 220 -18.44 -2.03 -5.92
C TRP A 220 -18.97 -2.08 -7.35
N ALA A 221 -20.27 -1.89 -7.56
CA ALA A 221 -20.83 -1.85 -8.92
C ALA A 221 -20.18 -0.74 -9.76
N GLY A 222 -20.10 0.48 -9.23
CA GLY A 222 -19.45 1.59 -9.94
C GLY A 222 -17.93 1.49 -9.98
N ILE A 223 -17.31 0.88 -8.96
CA ILE A 223 -15.86 0.60 -8.95
C ILE A 223 -15.52 -0.33 -10.12
N LEU A 224 -16.22 -1.46 -10.25
CA LEU A 224 -16.01 -2.42 -11.33
C LEU A 224 -16.36 -1.84 -12.70
N ALA A 225 -17.44 -1.07 -12.82
CA ALA A 225 -17.78 -0.39 -14.06
C ALA A 225 -16.63 0.52 -14.54
N THR A 226 -16.02 1.27 -13.63
CA THR A 226 -14.88 2.14 -13.94
C THR A 226 -13.62 1.32 -14.23
N GLY A 227 -13.32 0.32 -13.41
CA GLY A 227 -12.19 -0.59 -13.62
C GLY A 227 -12.22 -1.36 -14.94
N LEU A 228 -13.40 -1.76 -15.40
CA LEU A 228 -13.59 -2.38 -16.73
C LEU A 228 -13.22 -1.40 -17.86
N VAL A 229 -13.61 -0.13 -17.75
CA VAL A 229 -13.24 0.90 -18.73
C VAL A 229 -11.73 1.13 -18.71
N ASP A 230 -11.11 1.25 -17.54
CA ASP A 230 -9.68 1.48 -17.42
C ASP A 230 -8.84 0.30 -17.89
N LEU A 231 -9.24 -0.92 -17.53
CA LEU A 231 -8.64 -2.15 -18.04
C LEU A 231 -8.70 -2.21 -19.56
N THR A 232 -9.89 -2.04 -20.14
CA THR A 232 -10.04 -2.10 -21.59
C THR A 232 -9.29 -0.99 -22.32
N LYS A 233 -9.16 0.20 -21.72
CA LYS A 233 -8.31 1.28 -22.24
C LYS A 233 -6.83 0.90 -22.20
N ARG A 234 -6.35 0.37 -21.07
CA ARG A 234 -4.97 -0.11 -20.92
C ARG A 234 -4.62 -1.19 -21.95
N LEU A 235 -5.50 -2.18 -22.15
CA LEU A 235 -5.28 -3.23 -23.15
C LEU A 235 -5.26 -2.66 -24.59
N GLU A 236 -6.03 -1.60 -24.87
CA GLU A 236 -5.99 -0.93 -26.17
C GLU A 236 -4.65 -0.20 -26.38
N GLU A 237 -4.12 0.44 -25.33
CA GLU A 237 -2.84 1.18 -25.35
C GLU A 237 -1.60 0.27 -25.44
N LEU A 238 -1.62 -0.89 -24.77
CA LEU A 238 -0.50 -1.86 -24.77
C LEU A 238 -0.33 -2.57 -26.12
N GLY A 239 -1.39 -2.69 -26.91
CA GLY A 239 -1.40 -3.50 -28.13
C GLY A 239 -1.47 -5.02 -27.84
N PRO A 240 -1.53 -5.87 -28.88
CA PRO A 240 -1.94 -7.27 -28.74
C PRO A 240 -1.04 -8.14 -27.88
N GLU A 241 0.26 -8.16 -28.19
CA GLU A 241 1.22 -9.07 -27.56
C GLU A 241 1.39 -8.74 -26.07
N ALA A 242 1.65 -7.47 -25.76
CA ALA A 242 1.82 -6.99 -24.38
C ALA A 242 0.52 -7.11 -23.56
N SER A 243 -0.65 -6.95 -24.18
CA SER A 243 -1.93 -7.17 -23.50
C SER A 243 -2.13 -8.62 -23.10
N ILE A 244 -1.80 -9.56 -23.98
CA ILE A 244 -1.92 -10.99 -23.70
C ILE A 244 -0.94 -11.39 -22.59
N GLU A 245 0.30 -10.89 -22.63
CA GLU A 245 1.29 -11.13 -21.59
C GLU A 245 0.85 -10.55 -20.24
N PHE A 246 0.36 -9.30 -20.23
CA PHE A 246 -0.19 -8.67 -19.03
C PHE A 246 -1.34 -9.49 -18.43
N LEU A 247 -2.33 -9.88 -19.25
CA LEU A 247 -3.47 -10.67 -18.79
C LEU A 247 -3.03 -12.03 -18.24
N ALA A 248 -2.08 -12.70 -18.91
CA ALA A 248 -1.55 -13.99 -18.48
C ALA A 248 -0.65 -13.90 -17.22
N SER A 249 -0.14 -12.71 -16.88
CA SER A 249 0.60 -12.50 -15.64
C SER A 249 -0.30 -12.43 -14.40
N LEU A 250 -1.60 -12.27 -14.59
CA LEU A 250 -2.55 -12.13 -13.49
C LEU A 250 -2.93 -13.51 -12.92
N PRO A 251 -3.10 -13.63 -11.59
CA PRO A 251 -3.48 -14.89 -10.95
C PRO A 251 -4.76 -15.49 -11.53
N GLY A 252 -4.69 -16.77 -11.92
CA GLY A 252 -5.84 -17.54 -12.39
C GLY A 252 -6.30 -17.24 -13.82
N ILE A 253 -5.45 -16.61 -14.64
CA ILE A 253 -5.66 -16.41 -16.08
C ILE A 253 -4.59 -17.17 -16.88
N GLU A 254 -4.99 -18.28 -17.48
CA GLU A 254 -4.13 -19.05 -18.38
C GLU A 254 -3.86 -18.30 -19.69
N LYS A 255 -2.72 -18.58 -20.35
CA LYS A 255 -2.32 -17.92 -21.60
C LYS A 255 -3.38 -18.03 -22.70
N GLU A 256 -4.01 -19.20 -22.85
CA GLU A 256 -5.08 -19.41 -23.84
C GLU A 256 -6.32 -18.58 -23.53
N ALA A 257 -6.64 -18.39 -22.23
CA ALA A 257 -7.74 -17.53 -21.81
C ALA A 257 -7.42 -16.05 -22.09
N ALA A 258 -6.18 -15.62 -21.83
CA ALA A 258 -5.73 -14.27 -22.17
C ALA A 258 -5.82 -13.97 -23.68
N ILE A 259 -5.37 -14.92 -24.52
CA ILE A 259 -5.48 -14.82 -25.99
C ILE A 259 -6.96 -14.72 -26.41
N SER A 260 -7.81 -15.63 -25.90
CA SER A 260 -9.24 -15.64 -26.21
C SER A 260 -9.94 -14.33 -25.82
N LEU A 261 -9.68 -13.86 -24.60
CA LEU A 261 -10.27 -12.63 -24.08
C LEU A 261 -9.87 -11.41 -24.91
N TYR A 262 -8.57 -11.24 -25.17
CA TYR A 262 -8.08 -10.13 -25.99
C TYR A 262 -8.70 -10.16 -27.39
N LYS A 263 -8.67 -11.33 -28.02
CA LYS A 263 -9.24 -11.55 -29.35
C LYS A 263 -10.71 -11.14 -29.40
N HIS A 264 -11.53 -11.64 -28.48
CA HIS A 264 -12.97 -11.35 -28.50
C HIS A 264 -13.32 -9.92 -28.10
N LEU A 265 -12.47 -9.24 -27.31
CA LEU A 265 -12.62 -7.81 -27.02
C LEU A 265 -12.36 -6.94 -28.24
N PHE A 266 -11.24 -7.15 -28.94
CA PHE A 266 -10.70 -6.19 -29.90
C PHE A 266 -10.89 -6.56 -31.37
N GLU A 267 -11.11 -7.83 -31.72
CA GLU A 267 -11.37 -8.19 -33.11
C GLU A 267 -12.70 -7.59 -33.59
N ALA A 268 -12.63 -6.89 -34.71
CA ALA A 268 -13.78 -6.30 -35.38
C ALA A 268 -14.74 -7.40 -35.86
N ARG A 269 -15.97 -7.38 -35.35
CA ARG A 269 -17.06 -8.18 -35.94
C ARG A 269 -17.74 -7.33 -37.01
N VAL A 270 -17.65 -7.77 -38.27
CA VAL A 270 -18.26 -7.05 -39.40
C VAL A 270 -19.77 -7.29 -39.40
N THR A 271 -20.52 -6.32 -38.90
CA THR A 271 -21.98 -6.24 -39.10
C THR A 271 -22.27 -4.98 -39.92
N LYS A 272 -22.57 -5.13 -41.22
CA LYS A 272 -22.96 -3.98 -42.05
C LYS A 272 -24.11 -3.21 -41.37
N PRO A 273 -24.05 -1.88 -41.21
CA PRO A 273 -23.10 -0.92 -41.80
C PRO A 273 -21.95 -0.44 -40.88
N ARG A 274 -21.77 -0.97 -39.67
CA ARG A 274 -20.77 -0.47 -38.68
C ARG A 274 -19.86 -1.58 -38.16
N ILE A 275 -18.56 -1.29 -38.08
CA ILE A 275 -17.63 -2.11 -37.31
C ILE A 275 -17.97 -1.90 -35.83
N VAL A 276 -18.31 -2.99 -35.13
CA VAL A 276 -18.55 -2.96 -33.68
C VAL A 276 -17.61 -3.96 -33.04
N ARG A 277 -16.74 -3.49 -32.14
CA ARG A 277 -15.89 -4.36 -31.32
C ARG A 277 -16.60 -4.63 -30.01
N ALA A 278 -16.35 -5.79 -29.39
CA ALA A 278 -16.97 -6.08 -28.11
C ALA A 278 -16.50 -5.11 -27.03
N VAL A 279 -15.25 -4.63 -27.11
CA VAL A 279 -14.69 -3.65 -26.17
C VAL A 279 -15.52 -2.37 -26.07
N ASP A 280 -16.04 -1.87 -27.19
CA ASP A 280 -16.85 -0.64 -27.21
C ASP A 280 -18.17 -0.86 -26.44
N ARG A 281 -18.78 -2.04 -26.59
CA ARG A 281 -20.00 -2.43 -25.86
C ARG A 281 -19.75 -2.72 -24.38
N VAL A 282 -18.63 -3.36 -24.06
CA VAL A 282 -18.21 -3.64 -22.68
C VAL A 282 -18.03 -2.34 -21.89
N ARG A 283 -17.46 -1.30 -22.51
CA ARG A 283 -17.32 0.04 -21.90
C ARG A 283 -18.67 0.70 -21.58
N ASP A 284 -19.72 0.35 -22.32
CA ASP A 284 -21.11 0.78 -22.08
C ASP A 284 -21.88 -0.16 -21.11
N GLY A 285 -21.20 -1.13 -20.47
CA GLY A 285 -21.81 -2.09 -19.54
C GLY A 285 -22.49 -3.30 -20.21
N GLN A 286 -22.41 -3.41 -21.55
CA GLN A 286 -22.98 -4.53 -22.32
C GLN A 286 -21.97 -5.68 -22.43
N ILE A 287 -21.69 -6.32 -21.29
CA ILE A 287 -20.69 -7.38 -21.19
C ILE A 287 -21.10 -8.69 -21.87
N GLU A 288 -22.38 -8.85 -22.25
CA GLU A 288 -22.87 -9.97 -23.05
C GLU A 288 -22.36 -9.95 -24.50
N ALA A 289 -21.63 -8.92 -24.90
CA ALA A 289 -20.87 -8.91 -26.15
C ALA A 289 -19.78 -10.01 -26.19
N LEU A 290 -19.34 -10.48 -25.02
CA LEU A 290 -18.42 -11.59 -24.83
C LEU A 290 -19.17 -12.91 -24.58
N ASN A 291 -18.53 -14.03 -24.89
CA ASN A 291 -19.01 -15.35 -24.46
C ASN A 291 -18.84 -15.50 -22.93
N ASP A 292 -19.48 -16.51 -22.35
CA ASP A 292 -19.50 -16.70 -20.89
C ASP A 292 -18.10 -16.82 -20.28
N LYS A 293 -17.20 -17.59 -20.92
CA LYS A 293 -15.84 -17.80 -20.41
C LYS A 293 -15.03 -16.49 -20.35
N ASP A 294 -15.02 -15.73 -21.44
CA ASP A 294 -14.26 -14.48 -21.50
C ASP A 294 -14.91 -13.38 -20.66
N ARG A 295 -16.24 -13.37 -20.54
CA ARG A 295 -16.95 -12.48 -19.61
C ARG A 295 -16.53 -12.74 -18.17
N ASP A 296 -16.51 -14.01 -17.75
CA ASP A 296 -16.12 -14.39 -16.39
C ASP A 296 -14.64 -14.10 -16.13
N SER A 297 -13.76 -14.33 -17.11
CA SER A 297 -12.35 -13.92 -17.06
C SER A 297 -12.21 -12.41 -16.92
N LEU A 298 -12.95 -11.62 -17.71
CA LEU A 298 -12.91 -10.16 -17.66
C LEU A 298 -13.36 -9.64 -16.29
N ILE A 299 -14.45 -10.17 -15.74
CA ILE A 299 -14.96 -9.80 -14.41
C ILE A 299 -13.91 -10.13 -13.34
N ARG A 300 -13.30 -11.33 -13.40
CA ARG A 300 -12.26 -11.74 -12.46
C ARG A 300 -11.05 -10.80 -12.51
N VAL A 301 -10.57 -10.47 -13.71
CA VAL A 301 -9.45 -9.53 -13.89
C VAL A 301 -9.81 -8.15 -13.35
N ALA A 302 -11.01 -7.64 -13.66
CA ALA A 302 -11.44 -6.35 -13.16
C ALA A 302 -11.49 -6.31 -11.63
N ILE A 303 -12.02 -7.34 -10.97
CA ILE A 303 -12.01 -7.42 -9.50
C ILE A 303 -10.58 -7.45 -8.97
N ALA A 304 -9.72 -8.30 -9.51
CA ALA A 304 -8.34 -8.45 -9.05
C ALA A 304 -7.52 -7.15 -9.17
N LEU A 305 -7.75 -6.36 -10.21
CA LEU A 305 -7.05 -5.08 -10.41
C LEU A 305 -7.55 -3.95 -9.50
N GLU A 306 -8.80 -4.02 -9.05
CA GLU A 306 -9.40 -3.03 -8.15
C GLU A 306 -9.18 -3.35 -6.67
N GLN A 307 -8.82 -4.59 -6.33
CA GLN A 307 -8.51 -4.99 -4.96
C GLN A 307 -7.27 -4.27 -4.42
N ILE A 308 -7.33 -3.85 -3.15
CA ILE A 308 -6.22 -3.22 -2.44
C ILE A 308 -5.70 -4.18 -1.35
N PRO A 309 -4.39 -4.53 -1.35
CA PRO A 309 -3.79 -5.45 -0.39
C PRO A 309 -3.55 -4.87 1.01
N LEU A 310 -4.66 -4.64 1.72
CA LEU A 310 -4.68 -4.19 3.11
C LEU A 310 -4.50 -5.31 4.14
N SER A 311 -4.39 -6.57 3.71
CA SER A 311 -4.19 -7.71 4.61
C SER A 311 -3.32 -8.79 3.96
N PRO A 312 -2.44 -9.46 4.74
CA PRO A 312 -1.55 -10.49 4.22
C PRO A 312 -2.25 -11.77 3.73
N ASP A 313 -3.54 -11.98 4.08
CA ASP A 313 -4.30 -13.18 3.72
C ASP A 313 -5.06 -13.08 2.38
N GLN A 314 -4.81 -12.07 1.56
CA GLN A 314 -5.64 -11.83 0.36
C GLN A 314 -5.48 -12.87 -0.76
N ASP A 315 -4.41 -13.67 -0.73
CA ASP A 315 -4.17 -14.73 -1.71
C ASP A 315 -4.84 -16.07 -1.34
N GLU A 316 -5.62 -16.15 -0.26
CA GLU A 316 -6.20 -17.42 0.20
C GLU A 316 -7.57 -17.74 -0.43
N PRO A 317 -7.79 -18.97 -0.92
CA PRO A 317 -9.09 -19.41 -1.41
C PRO A 317 -10.20 -19.22 -0.35
N LEU A 318 -11.40 -18.80 -0.79
CA LEU A 318 -12.59 -18.59 0.05
C LEU A 318 -12.95 -19.76 0.98
N ALA A 319 -12.60 -20.99 0.61
CA ALA A 319 -12.82 -22.19 1.43
C ALA A 319 -11.94 -22.18 2.69
N ASP A 320 -10.66 -21.80 2.56
CA ASP A 320 -9.69 -21.76 3.65
C ASP A 320 -9.97 -20.56 4.58
N ILE A 321 -10.54 -19.48 4.04
CA ILE A 321 -11.02 -18.33 4.83
C ILE A 321 -12.11 -18.75 5.81
N ARG A 322 -13.05 -19.62 5.42
CA ARG A 322 -14.14 -20.07 6.32
C ARG A 322 -13.62 -20.93 7.46
N GLU A 323 -12.65 -21.80 7.17
CA GLU A 323 -12.02 -22.67 8.17
C GLU A 323 -11.13 -21.85 9.13
N LYS A 324 -10.40 -20.85 8.62
CA LYS A 324 -9.64 -19.92 9.45
C LYS A 324 -10.50 -18.94 10.23
N VAL A 325 -11.64 -18.47 9.73
CA VAL A 325 -12.58 -17.63 10.51
C VAL A 325 -13.13 -18.43 11.71
N ALA A 326 -13.36 -19.74 11.55
CA ALA A 326 -13.70 -20.63 12.66
C ALA A 326 -12.51 -20.84 13.63
N MET A 327 -11.27 -20.87 13.13
CA MET A 327 -10.07 -20.90 13.98
C MET A 327 -9.73 -19.55 14.64
N ARG A 328 -10.11 -18.41 14.06
CA ARG A 328 -9.87 -17.04 14.58
C ARG A 328 -10.68 -16.73 15.84
N GLN A 329 -11.77 -17.47 16.10
CA GLN A 329 -12.41 -17.48 17.43
C GLN A 329 -11.49 -18.03 18.53
N ARG A 330 -10.29 -18.55 18.20
CA ARG A 330 -9.28 -19.08 19.13
C ARG A 330 -7.99 -18.24 19.21
N GLY A 331 -8.02 -16.96 18.82
CA GLY A 331 -7.19 -15.94 19.48
C GLY A 331 -5.75 -15.67 19.02
N GLU A 332 -5.29 -16.07 17.83
CA GLU A 332 -3.94 -15.73 17.35
C GLU A 332 -3.86 -15.51 15.82
N THR A 333 -4.28 -14.33 15.34
CA THR A 333 -3.89 -13.85 13.99
C THR A 333 -3.57 -12.37 14.06
N ASP A 334 -2.49 -11.94 13.36
CA ASP A 334 -2.13 -10.53 13.21
C ASP A 334 -3.32 -9.76 12.63
N GLU A 335 -3.93 -8.91 13.45
CA GLU A 335 -5.04 -8.09 13.00
C GLU A 335 -4.57 -7.11 11.92
N PRO A 336 -5.34 -6.92 10.84
CA PRO A 336 -5.05 -5.88 9.85
C PRO A 336 -4.82 -4.54 10.55
N VAL A 337 -3.82 -3.78 10.07
CA VAL A 337 -3.40 -2.49 10.64
C VAL A 337 -4.59 -1.58 10.92
N THR A 338 -5.53 -1.54 9.98
CA THR A 338 -6.75 -0.72 10.06
C THR A 338 -7.70 -1.13 11.16
N SER A 339 -7.76 -2.41 11.54
CA SER A 339 -8.63 -2.90 12.61
C SER A 339 -8.07 -2.71 14.02
N ASP A 340 -6.77 -2.46 14.16
CA ASP A 340 -6.14 -2.24 15.47
C ASP A 340 -6.37 -0.80 15.97
N ILE A 341 -7.21 -0.66 17.00
CA ILE A 341 -7.57 0.62 17.62
C ILE A 341 -6.47 1.21 18.51
N LYS A 342 -5.29 0.58 18.59
CA LYS A 342 -4.17 0.93 19.49
C LYS A 342 -2.83 0.92 18.76
N ARG A 343 -2.86 0.84 17.43
CA ARG A 343 -1.69 0.68 16.56
C ARG A 343 -0.67 1.81 16.78
N LEU A 344 0.61 1.45 16.74
CA LEU A 344 1.68 2.42 16.59
C LEU A 344 1.98 2.64 15.11
N ILE A 345 1.99 3.89 14.68
CA ILE A 345 2.25 4.34 13.31
C ILE A 345 3.47 5.24 13.26
N ARG A 346 4.14 5.28 12.11
CA ARG A 346 5.38 6.05 11.93
C ARG A 346 5.15 7.53 12.21
N MET A 347 6.02 8.11 13.04
CA MET A 347 5.94 9.54 13.37
C MET A 347 6.35 10.39 12.15
N PRO A 348 5.54 11.40 11.75
CA PRO A 348 5.93 12.36 10.73
C PRO A 348 7.27 13.01 11.05
N SER A 349 8.07 13.32 10.02
CA SER A 349 9.42 13.90 10.15
C SER A 349 10.46 13.05 10.89
N SER A 350 10.12 11.84 11.34
CA SER A 350 11.13 10.89 11.83
C SER A 350 11.87 10.20 10.69
N LEU A 351 12.96 9.48 11.00
CA LEU A 351 13.72 8.69 10.03
C LEU A 351 13.39 7.20 10.13
N HIS A 352 13.42 6.52 8.99
CA HIS A 352 13.22 5.08 8.91
C HIS A 352 14.58 4.37 9.01
N GLY A 353 14.87 3.74 10.16
CA GLY A 353 16.17 3.13 10.46
C GLY A 353 16.72 2.07 9.49
N LYS A 354 15.89 1.48 8.62
CA LYS A 354 16.34 0.54 7.56
C LYS A 354 16.66 1.19 6.20
N THR A 355 16.40 2.48 6.03
CA THR A 355 16.57 3.19 4.74
C THR A 355 17.25 4.54 4.92
N GLY A 356 17.27 5.08 6.14
CA GLY A 356 17.67 6.46 6.40
C GLY A 356 16.52 7.43 6.13
N LEU A 357 15.72 7.23 5.07
CA LEU A 357 14.72 8.18 4.55
C LEU A 357 13.72 8.71 5.59
N GLN A 358 13.25 9.93 5.33
CA GLN A 358 12.27 10.64 6.14
C GLN A 358 10.85 10.10 5.95
N VAL A 359 10.08 10.11 7.03
CA VAL A 359 8.63 9.94 7.01
C VAL A 359 7.99 11.27 6.59
N VAL A 360 7.40 11.31 5.39
CA VAL A 360 6.92 12.55 4.76
C VAL A 360 5.39 12.55 4.71
N PRO A 361 4.70 13.41 5.47
CA PRO A 361 3.28 13.67 5.25
C PRO A 361 3.08 14.49 3.97
N MET A 362 2.01 14.23 3.24
CA MET A 362 1.64 14.94 2.01
C MET A 362 0.12 14.93 1.80
N SER A 363 -0.34 15.84 0.95
CA SER A 363 -1.70 15.89 0.41
C SER A 363 -1.89 14.92 -0.74
N ARG A 364 -3.13 14.83 -1.24
CA ARG A 364 -3.45 14.02 -2.42
C ARG A 364 -2.80 14.56 -3.69
N ASP A 365 -2.69 15.87 -3.87
CA ASP A 365 -2.09 16.42 -5.08
C ASP A 365 -0.56 16.23 -5.10
N GLU A 366 0.08 16.33 -3.93
CA GLU A 366 1.54 16.21 -3.80
C GLU A 366 2.09 14.81 -4.13
N ILE A 367 1.30 13.74 -3.92
CA ILE A 367 1.77 12.36 -4.17
C ILE A 367 1.99 12.04 -5.67
N ASP A 368 1.41 12.82 -6.58
CA ASP A 368 1.58 12.60 -8.02
C ASP A 368 3.02 12.88 -8.47
N ASP A 369 3.63 13.92 -7.91
CA ASP A 369 5.01 14.33 -8.19
C ASP A 369 6.04 13.80 -7.18
N PHE A 370 5.58 13.26 -6.06
CA PHE A 370 6.45 12.73 -5.01
C PHE A 370 7.23 11.49 -5.50
N ARG A 371 8.54 11.49 -5.27
CA ARG A 371 9.45 10.38 -5.55
C ARG A 371 10.27 10.09 -4.29
N PRO A 372 10.05 8.94 -3.60
CA PRO A 372 10.69 8.67 -2.31
C PRO A 372 12.23 8.75 -2.31
N LEU A 373 12.87 8.25 -3.36
CA LEU A 373 14.34 8.27 -3.48
C LEU A 373 14.91 9.65 -3.83
N ARG A 374 14.06 10.67 -4.02
CA ARG A 374 14.46 12.06 -4.23
C ARG A 374 14.00 12.94 -3.07
N ASP A 375 12.70 12.90 -2.78
CA ASP A 375 12.04 13.85 -1.89
C ASP A 375 12.07 13.43 -0.42
N ALA A 376 12.15 12.12 -0.14
CA ALA A 376 12.28 11.61 1.22
C ALA A 376 13.74 11.51 1.69
N VAL A 377 14.69 12.05 0.92
CA VAL A 377 16.11 12.11 1.27
C VAL A 377 16.38 13.42 2.02
N PRO A 378 16.50 13.44 3.36
CA PRO A 378 16.91 14.62 4.11
C PRO A 378 18.06 15.41 3.51
N GLN A 379 17.80 16.71 3.41
CA GLN A 379 18.76 17.73 2.97
C GLN A 379 20.01 17.80 3.87
N ALA A 380 19.93 17.28 5.09
CA ALA A 380 21.05 17.19 6.01
C ALA A 380 22.12 16.17 5.57
N TRP A 381 21.83 15.29 4.61
CA TRP A 381 22.81 14.37 4.06
C TRP A 381 23.50 14.98 2.84
N THR A 382 24.81 15.06 2.93
CA THR A 382 25.64 15.84 2.01
C THR A 382 26.18 14.98 0.86
N ASP A 383 26.96 15.60 -0.01
CA ASP A 383 27.73 14.95 -1.07
C ASP A 383 29.13 14.51 -0.61
N GLU A 384 29.44 14.65 0.69
CA GLU A 384 30.75 14.26 1.23
C GLU A 384 31.02 12.77 0.97
N PRO A 385 32.21 12.42 0.46
CA PRO A 385 32.53 11.04 0.12
C PRO A 385 32.66 10.20 1.39
N VAL A 386 32.00 9.04 1.37
CA VAL A 386 32.09 8.01 2.41
C VAL A 386 32.57 6.72 1.76
N ARG A 387 33.62 6.14 2.34
CA ARG A 387 34.23 4.91 1.85
C ARG A 387 33.42 3.70 2.29
N MET A 388 32.81 3.01 1.33
CA MET A 388 31.88 1.90 1.56
C MET A 388 32.38 0.62 0.88
N ASN A 389 32.24 -0.52 1.55
CA ASN A 389 32.47 -1.85 0.98
C ASN A 389 31.14 -2.51 0.60
N LEU A 390 30.93 -2.77 -0.68
CA LEU A 390 29.72 -3.33 -1.26
C LEU A 390 29.86 -4.85 -1.46
N ARG A 391 28.86 -5.62 -1.04
CA ARG A 391 28.86 -7.08 -1.21
C ARG A 391 28.55 -7.52 -2.64
N ASN A 392 27.64 -6.80 -3.30
CA ASN A 392 27.12 -7.11 -4.62
C ASN A 392 27.16 -5.86 -5.50
N LYS A 393 27.01 -6.03 -6.82
CA LYS A 393 26.79 -4.92 -7.74
C LYS A 393 25.51 -4.19 -7.35
N ILE A 394 25.55 -2.86 -7.38
CA ILE A 394 24.39 -2.01 -7.10
C ILE A 394 24.13 -1.11 -8.31
N SER A 395 22.88 -1.11 -8.77
CA SER A 395 22.38 -0.20 -9.80
C SER A 395 21.13 0.48 -9.24
N MET A 396 21.16 1.79 -9.07
CA MET A 396 20.01 2.55 -8.56
C MET A 396 20.12 4.05 -8.86
N GLU A 397 19.00 4.74 -8.79
CA GLU A 397 18.93 6.20 -8.79
C GLU A 397 18.47 6.71 -7.42
N ILE A 398 19.15 7.72 -6.90
CA ILE A 398 18.80 8.40 -5.65
C ILE A 398 19.23 9.87 -5.75
N ARG A 399 18.37 10.78 -5.29
CA ARG A 399 18.54 12.24 -5.42
C ARG A 399 18.76 12.72 -6.89
N GLY A 400 18.27 11.95 -7.87
CA GLY A 400 18.42 12.23 -9.30
C GLY A 400 19.75 11.75 -9.92
N ASP A 401 20.68 11.24 -9.10
CA ASP A 401 21.96 10.69 -9.55
C ASP A 401 21.84 9.19 -9.79
N VAL A 402 22.35 8.72 -10.93
CA VAL A 402 22.36 7.30 -11.32
C VAL A 402 23.70 6.66 -10.95
N PHE A 403 23.65 5.59 -10.14
CA PHE A 403 24.82 4.88 -9.67
C PHE A 403 24.89 3.46 -10.22
N ASN A 404 26.07 3.08 -10.71
CA ASN A 404 26.40 1.73 -11.16
C ASN A 404 27.69 1.27 -10.46
N LEU A 405 27.55 0.73 -9.25
CA LEU A 405 28.66 0.42 -8.36
C LEU A 405 29.04 -1.05 -8.45
N ALA A 406 30.34 -1.33 -8.60
CA ALA A 406 30.88 -2.67 -8.58
C ALA A 406 31.00 -3.20 -7.13
N PRO A 407 30.99 -4.53 -6.92
CA PRO A 407 31.37 -5.12 -5.63
C PRO A 407 32.76 -4.64 -5.19
N GLY A 408 32.95 -4.50 -3.86
CA GLY A 408 34.20 -4.03 -3.26
C GLY A 408 34.12 -2.59 -2.74
N VAL A 409 35.29 -1.98 -2.55
CA VAL A 409 35.42 -0.65 -1.93
C VAL A 409 35.16 0.45 -2.96
N ASN A 410 34.20 1.33 -2.65
CA ASN A 410 33.81 2.48 -3.47
C ASN A 410 33.67 3.71 -2.57
N ASP A 411 34.02 4.89 -3.08
CA ASP A 411 33.66 6.16 -2.45
C ASP A 411 32.32 6.63 -3.02
N VAL A 412 31.36 6.88 -2.14
CA VAL A 412 30.00 7.27 -2.51
C VAL A 412 29.55 8.48 -1.69
N PRO A 413 28.66 9.34 -2.20
CA PRO A 413 28.18 10.48 -1.42
C PRO A 413 27.43 10.02 -0.16
N GLN A 414 27.49 10.83 0.90
CA GLN A 414 26.95 10.51 2.22
C GLN A 414 25.47 10.08 2.19
N TYR A 415 24.62 10.73 1.38
CA TYR A 415 23.21 10.34 1.25
C TYR A 415 23.03 8.90 0.75
N LEU A 416 23.86 8.46 -0.21
CA LEU A 416 23.84 7.10 -0.73
C LEU A 416 24.45 6.12 0.28
N ALA A 417 25.56 6.50 0.93
CA ALA A 417 26.21 5.70 1.95
C ALA A 417 25.23 5.31 3.08
N ILE A 418 24.44 6.28 3.55
CA ILE A 418 23.43 6.06 4.61
C ILE A 418 22.35 5.10 4.15
N PHE A 419 21.81 5.29 2.95
CA PHE A 419 20.79 4.42 2.40
C PHE A 419 21.29 2.97 2.26
N LEU A 420 22.49 2.78 1.71
CA LEU A 420 23.11 1.46 1.54
C LEU A 420 23.44 0.81 2.88
N ALA A 421 23.98 1.57 3.82
CA ALA A 421 24.31 1.12 5.17
C ALA A 421 23.07 0.68 5.95
N ALA A 422 22.02 1.51 5.97
CA ALA A 422 20.78 1.24 6.68
C ALA A 422 20.05 -0.01 6.13
N ARG A 423 20.14 -0.24 4.81
CA ARG A 423 19.62 -1.44 4.15
C ARG A 423 20.50 -2.67 4.30
N GLY A 424 21.71 -2.53 4.86
CA GLY A 424 22.69 -3.62 4.98
C GLY A 424 23.29 -4.08 3.64
N LEU A 425 23.24 -3.23 2.61
CA LEU A 425 23.79 -3.51 1.28
C LEU A 425 25.30 -3.23 1.19
N ALA A 426 25.80 -2.33 2.04
CA ALA A 426 27.20 -1.98 2.15
C ALA A 426 27.59 -1.69 3.61
N THR A 427 28.87 -1.80 3.92
CA THR A 427 29.42 -1.44 5.24
C THR A 427 30.46 -0.34 5.09
N VAL A 428 30.51 0.58 6.05
CA VAL A 428 31.58 1.58 6.14
C VAL A 428 32.91 0.87 6.29
N VAL A 429 33.92 1.30 5.53
CA VAL A 429 35.30 0.86 5.70
C VAL A 429 35.88 1.61 6.91
N PRO A 430 36.24 0.91 8.00
CA PRO A 430 36.86 1.58 9.15
C PRO A 430 38.16 2.26 8.75
N GLU A 431 38.40 3.46 9.26
CA GLU A 431 39.74 4.05 9.20
C GLU A 431 40.73 3.14 9.96
N ALA A 432 41.92 2.98 9.39
CA ALA A 432 42.92 2.00 9.84
C ALA A 432 43.54 2.34 11.20
#